data_AF-A0A8T0K570-F1
#
_entry.id   AF-A0A8T0K570-F1
#
_cell.length_a   1.000
_cell.length_b   1.000
_cell.length_c   1.000
_cell.angle_alpha   90.00
_cell.angle_beta   90.00
_cell.angle_gamma   90.00
#
_symmetry.space_group_name_H-M   'P 1'
#
loop_
_entity.id
_entity.type
_entity.pdbx_description
1 polymer ?
#
loop_
_entity_poly.entity_id
_entity_poly.type
_entity_poly.pdbx_seq_one_letter_code
_entity_poly.pdbx_strand_id
1 'polypeptide(L)'
;MEAESYNRLSQQDPSGGATVSHPSSERKNFDVFLSLGGKDVRYTFTGNLFNALRSKRIKTLFREHEYEPDDDTNISPSALKAIQTSKISIVVFSPEYASSSKRLDELVAILECRMRTNQLVWPIFYGVEPTDVRFQRGRYEQAINRFEERYYSPERMNKWRAALAEVSNLSGWFYQKGHKYEYKFIRKIVEAAVQCLSRYDVFLSFCGEDTRYTLTGFLYNALRREGFKIFMDDEELEGGNQISQKLMGAIESSRVSIVVFSENYGYSTWCALSQITNLEGEHLSENEFHHESIERIVERLINIEDEEAYNNSFPCSNDSYGEQ
;
A
#
# COMPACT_ATOMS: atom_id res chain seq x y z
N MET A 1 29.85 18.11 70.23
CA MET A 1 31.15 17.46 70.46
C MET A 1 31.10 16.13 69.74
N GLU A 2 31.97 16.00 68.73
CA GLU A 2 32.56 14.75 68.16
C GLU A 2 31.61 13.65 67.67
N ALA A 3 31.87 12.84 66.64
CA ALA A 3 32.83 12.78 65.53
C ALA A 3 32.42 11.51 64.75
N GLU A 4 32.51 11.56 63.40
CA GLU A 4 33.26 10.60 62.55
C GLU A 4 33.46 9.14 63.05
N SER A 5 33.46 8.05 62.28
CA SER A 5 33.56 7.75 60.85
C SER A 5 33.78 6.22 60.71
N TYR A 6 33.71 5.72 59.46
CA TYR A 6 34.32 4.48 58.92
C TYR A 6 33.70 3.07 59.11
N ASN A 7 33.14 2.60 57.97
CA ASN A 7 33.21 1.28 57.29
C ASN A 7 34.08 0.14 57.87
N ARG A 8 33.53 -1.10 57.83
CA ARG A 8 34.07 -2.23 57.02
C ARG A 8 33.14 -3.47 56.91
N LEU A 9 32.68 -3.71 55.67
CA LEU A 9 32.53 -4.95 54.86
C LEU A 9 32.33 -6.33 55.52
N SER A 10 31.36 -7.10 54.99
CA SER A 10 31.60 -8.42 54.33
C SER A 10 30.36 -8.99 53.60
N GLN A 11 30.52 -9.16 52.28
CA GLN A 11 30.05 -10.26 51.41
C GLN A 11 28.56 -10.41 51.01
N GLN A 12 28.30 -10.25 49.70
CA GLN A 12 27.36 -11.10 48.94
C GLN A 12 27.66 -11.06 47.42
N ASP A 13 27.51 -12.23 46.80
CA ASP A 13 27.88 -12.62 45.44
C ASP A 13 27.10 -11.93 44.30
N PRO A 14 27.65 -11.90 43.06
CA PRO A 14 26.97 -11.38 41.89
C PRO A 14 26.20 -12.49 41.16
N SER A 15 24.88 -12.33 41.03
CA SER A 15 24.08 -13.08 40.06
C SER A 15 23.46 -12.11 39.05
N GLY A 16 23.81 -12.34 37.78
CA GLY A 16 23.39 -11.52 36.66
C GLY A 16 21.89 -11.60 36.42
N GLY A 17 21.22 -10.45 36.53
CA GLY A 17 19.86 -10.28 36.06
C GLY A 17 19.84 -10.13 34.55
N ALA A 18 19.35 -11.18 33.87
CA ALA A 18 18.98 -11.11 32.47
C ALA A 18 17.91 -10.02 32.28
N THR A 19 18.26 -8.97 31.53
CA THR A 19 17.31 -7.99 31.03
C THR A 19 16.41 -8.69 30.03
N VAL A 20 15.18 -9.00 30.45
CA VAL A 20 14.10 -9.37 29.53
C VAL A 20 13.81 -8.14 28.68
N SER A 21 14.44 -8.07 27.51
CA SER A 21 14.07 -7.13 26.48
C SER A 21 12.67 -7.50 26.00
N HIS A 22 11.69 -6.70 26.39
CA HIS A 22 10.40 -6.72 25.72
C HIS A 22 10.64 -6.51 24.21
N PRO A 23 10.05 -7.33 23.33
CA PRO A 23 10.19 -7.14 21.90
C PRO A 23 9.70 -5.72 21.60
N SER A 24 10.62 -4.89 21.09
CA SER A 24 10.30 -3.56 20.60
C SER A 24 9.07 -3.70 19.71
N SER A 25 7.98 -3.04 20.09
CA SER A 25 6.74 -3.06 19.32
C SER A 25 7.09 -2.79 17.86
N GLU A 26 6.97 -3.78 17.00
CA GLU A 26 7.15 -3.59 15.56
C GLU A 26 6.30 -2.37 15.19
N ARG A 27 6.94 -1.36 14.59
CA ARG A 27 6.23 -0.19 14.06
C ARG A 27 5.27 -0.72 13.00
N LYS A 28 4.01 -0.97 13.39
CA LYS A 28 2.94 -1.33 12.45
C LYS A 28 2.78 -0.16 11.47
N ASN A 29 3.40 -0.32 10.31
CA ASN A 29 3.23 0.56 9.16
C ASN A 29 2.08 -0.01 8.31
N PHE A 30 1.24 0.88 7.81
CA PHE A 30 0.17 0.53 6.88
C PHE A 30 0.61 0.87 5.46
N ASP A 31 0.11 0.12 4.49
CA ASP A 31 0.29 0.43 3.08
C ASP A 31 -0.82 1.38 2.61
N VAL A 32 -2.06 1.09 3.02
CA VAL A 32 -3.27 1.83 2.66
C VAL A 32 -4.06 2.25 3.90
N PHE A 33 -4.47 3.51 3.94
CA PHE A 33 -5.55 3.99 4.80
C PHE A 33 -6.84 4.07 3.99
N LEU A 34 -7.89 3.37 4.41
CA LEU A 34 -9.19 3.38 3.73
C LEU A 34 -10.20 4.19 4.54
N SER A 35 -10.42 5.46 4.14
CA SER A 35 -11.48 6.30 4.72
C SER A 35 -12.83 5.81 4.21
N LEU A 36 -13.62 5.27 5.13
CA LEU A 36 -14.87 4.60 4.81
C LEU A 36 -15.91 5.60 4.31
N GLY A 37 -16.71 5.16 3.33
CA GLY A 37 -17.94 5.88 3.00
C GLY A 37 -18.94 5.87 4.17
N GLY A 38 -20.09 6.51 3.93
CA GLY A 38 -21.24 6.46 4.84
C GLY A 38 -21.70 5.03 5.14
N LYS A 39 -22.71 4.90 6.01
CA LYS A 39 -23.23 3.57 6.38
C LYS A 39 -23.74 2.80 5.15
N ASP A 40 -24.16 3.55 4.14
CA ASP A 40 -24.67 3.10 2.85
C ASP A 40 -23.72 2.24 2.00
N VAL A 41 -22.40 2.34 2.20
CA VAL A 41 -21.41 1.59 1.40
C VAL A 41 -20.47 0.70 2.22
N ARG A 42 -20.55 0.77 3.56
CA ARG A 42 -19.63 0.08 4.46
C ARG A 42 -19.60 -1.43 4.28
N TYR A 43 -20.78 -2.06 4.29
CA TYR A 43 -20.92 -3.52 4.19
C TYR A 43 -21.04 -4.03 2.75
N THR A 44 -20.92 -3.14 1.77
CA THR A 44 -20.98 -3.47 0.34
C THR A 44 -19.64 -3.09 -0.29
N PHE A 45 -19.58 -1.97 -1.02
CA PHE A 45 -18.41 -1.56 -1.78
C PHE A 45 -17.15 -1.45 -0.92
N THR A 46 -17.20 -0.75 0.22
CA THR A 46 -16.00 -0.49 1.04
C THR A 46 -15.50 -1.77 1.72
N GLY A 47 -16.39 -2.63 2.19
CA GLY A 47 -16.03 -3.94 2.75
C GLY A 47 -15.43 -4.86 1.69
N ASN A 48 -16.00 -4.89 0.49
CA ASN A 48 -15.48 -5.65 -0.64
C ASN A 48 -14.10 -5.14 -1.10
N LEU A 49 -13.92 -3.81 -1.16
CA LEU A 49 -12.63 -3.19 -1.48
C LEU A 49 -11.58 -3.53 -0.43
N PHE A 50 -11.91 -3.43 0.86
CA PHE A 50 -11.02 -3.83 1.94
C PHE A 50 -10.61 -5.31 1.84
N ASN A 51 -11.59 -6.20 1.63
CA ASN A 51 -11.32 -7.62 1.47
C ASN A 51 -10.41 -7.90 0.26
N ALA A 52 -10.64 -7.21 -0.86
CA ALA A 52 -9.82 -7.35 -2.06
C ALA A 52 -8.39 -6.84 -1.86
N LEU A 53 -8.20 -5.68 -1.21
CA LEU A 53 -6.86 -5.18 -0.83
C LEU A 53 -6.14 -6.18 0.08
N ARG A 54 -6.83 -6.69 1.10
CA ARG A 54 -6.28 -7.69 2.02
C ARG A 54 -5.92 -9.00 1.32
N SER A 55 -6.69 -9.43 0.32
CA SER A 55 -6.40 -10.63 -0.47
C SER A 55 -5.08 -10.51 -1.25
N LYS A 56 -4.64 -9.29 -1.55
CA LYS A 56 -3.34 -8.97 -2.15
C LYS A 56 -2.24 -8.67 -1.12
N ARG A 57 -2.45 -9.04 0.14
CA ARG A 57 -1.53 -8.80 1.27
C ARG A 57 -1.20 -7.32 1.55
N ILE A 58 -2.00 -6.39 1.03
CA ILE A 58 -1.84 -4.96 1.28
C ILE A 58 -2.30 -4.65 2.71
N LYS A 59 -1.40 -4.14 3.56
CA LYS A 59 -1.69 -3.82 4.96
C LYS A 59 -2.60 -2.60 5.04
N THR A 60 -3.90 -2.85 5.11
CA THR A 60 -4.93 -1.82 5.10
C THR A 60 -5.54 -1.63 6.49
N LEU A 61 -5.64 -0.39 6.98
CA LEU A 61 -6.47 -0.12 8.16
C LEU A 61 -7.94 0.00 7.71
N PHE A 62 -8.80 -0.84 8.28
CA PHE A 62 -10.26 -0.78 8.13
C PHE A 62 -10.91 -0.76 9.51
N ARG A 63 -11.74 0.24 9.78
CA ARG A 63 -12.47 0.34 11.06
C ARG A 63 -13.73 -0.51 10.99
N GLU A 64 -13.75 -1.65 11.71
CA GLU A 64 -14.90 -2.57 11.73
C GLU A 64 -16.05 -2.14 12.66
N HIS A 65 -15.78 -1.31 13.68
CA HIS A 65 -16.78 -0.87 14.65
C HIS A 65 -17.07 0.64 14.56
N GLU A 66 -18.35 0.99 14.64
CA GLU A 66 -18.87 2.37 14.56
C GLU A 66 -18.95 3.06 15.92
N TYR A 67 -18.83 2.30 17.01
CA TYR A 67 -19.12 2.79 18.35
C TYR A 67 -17.86 3.29 19.04
N GLU A 68 -17.42 4.46 18.63
CA GLU A 68 -16.77 5.37 19.56
C GLU A 68 -17.83 6.43 19.91
N PRO A 69 -18.13 6.66 21.19
CA PRO A 69 -19.01 7.75 21.61
C PRO A 69 -18.67 9.03 20.84
N ASP A 70 -19.70 9.84 20.61
CA ASP A 70 -19.56 11.20 20.08
C ASP A 70 -18.94 12.08 21.18
N ASP A 71 -17.75 11.67 21.67
CA ASP A 71 -16.87 12.50 22.45
C ASP A 71 -16.27 13.49 21.47
N ASP A 72 -16.46 14.76 21.78
CA ASP A 72 -16.21 15.86 20.90
C ASP A 72 -14.73 15.84 20.54
N THR A 73 -14.45 15.77 19.23
CA THR A 73 -13.11 15.96 18.66
C THR A 73 -12.02 15.01 19.14
N ASN A 74 -11.83 13.89 18.44
CA ASN A 74 -10.50 13.57 17.90
C ASN A 74 -10.52 12.32 17.00
N ILE A 75 -9.70 12.37 15.95
CA ILE A 75 -9.34 11.18 15.17
C ILE A 75 -8.65 10.21 16.14
N SER A 76 -9.17 8.99 16.25
CA SER A 76 -8.54 8.02 17.17
C SER A 76 -7.04 7.84 16.85
N PRO A 77 -6.17 7.66 17.87
CA PRO A 77 -4.73 7.59 17.67
C PRO A 77 -4.29 6.52 16.66
N SER A 78 -5.04 5.41 16.57
CA SER A 78 -4.76 4.34 15.61
C SER A 78 -5.01 4.76 14.17
N ALA A 79 -6.08 5.53 13.89
CA ALA A 79 -6.31 6.06 12.56
C ALA A 79 -5.35 7.19 12.22
N LEU A 80 -5.07 8.10 13.15
CA LEU A 80 -4.09 9.16 12.88
C LEU A 80 -2.72 8.56 12.53
N LYS A 81 -2.29 7.53 13.27
CA LYS A 81 -1.07 6.78 12.95
C LYS A 81 -1.15 6.10 11.57
N ALA A 82 -2.28 5.50 11.23
CA ALA A 82 -2.45 4.86 9.93
C ALA A 82 -2.42 5.88 8.78
N ILE A 83 -3.11 7.00 8.91
CA ILE A 83 -3.05 8.12 7.96
C ILE A 83 -1.59 8.58 7.80
N GLN A 84 -0.85 8.76 8.90
CA GLN A 84 0.52 9.26 8.84
C GLN A 84 1.54 8.27 8.27
N THR A 85 1.27 6.97 8.34
CA THR A 85 2.22 5.91 7.93
C THR A 85 1.87 5.24 6.61
N SER A 86 0.64 5.42 6.12
CA SER A 86 0.20 4.85 4.83
C SER A 86 0.89 5.53 3.66
N LYS A 87 1.18 4.78 2.61
CA LYS A 87 1.64 5.34 1.33
C LYS A 87 0.48 5.87 0.51
N ILE A 88 -0.69 5.23 0.63
CA ILE A 88 -1.90 5.57 -0.12
C ILE A 88 -3.04 5.80 0.88
N SER A 89 -3.78 6.88 0.72
CA SER A 89 -5.05 7.14 1.40
C SER A 89 -6.19 7.08 0.37
N ILE A 90 -7.06 6.08 0.49
CA ILE A 90 -8.24 5.93 -0.36
C ILE A 90 -9.45 6.53 0.35
N VAL A 91 -10.11 7.50 -0.27
CA VAL A 91 -11.28 8.20 0.29
C VAL A 91 -12.52 7.83 -0.50
N VAL A 92 -13.44 7.09 0.12
CA VAL A 92 -14.69 6.68 -0.54
C VAL A 92 -15.80 7.69 -0.25
N PHE A 93 -16.02 8.61 -1.18
CA PHE A 93 -17.16 9.50 -1.16
C PHE A 93 -18.44 8.76 -1.53
N SER A 94 -19.38 8.73 -0.58
CA SER A 94 -20.75 8.27 -0.76
C SER A 94 -21.71 9.39 -0.37
N PRO A 95 -23.01 9.29 -0.70
CA PRO A 95 -23.95 10.36 -0.37
C PRO A 95 -24.11 10.65 1.13
N GLU A 96 -23.67 9.74 2.01
CA GLU A 96 -23.69 9.91 3.46
C GLU A 96 -22.31 10.24 4.07
N TYR A 97 -21.24 10.34 3.26
CA TYR A 97 -19.87 10.55 3.73
C TYR A 97 -19.77 11.76 4.68
N ALA A 98 -20.27 12.91 4.24
CA ALA A 98 -20.21 14.16 5.00
C ALA A 98 -21.15 14.20 6.21
N SER A 99 -21.98 13.17 6.47
CA SER A 99 -22.85 13.14 7.66
C SER A 99 -22.09 12.79 8.95
N SER A 100 -20.76 12.60 8.90
CA SER A 100 -19.91 12.32 10.06
C SER A 100 -18.76 13.30 10.15
N SER A 101 -18.70 14.04 11.26
CA SER A 101 -17.60 14.95 11.59
C SER A 101 -16.25 14.23 11.64
N LYS A 102 -16.21 13.01 12.21
CA LYS A 102 -14.99 12.17 12.27
C LYS A 102 -14.41 11.88 10.88
N ARG A 103 -15.24 11.60 9.86
CA ARG A 103 -14.77 11.40 8.47
C ARG A 103 -14.23 12.69 7.85
N LEU A 104 -14.86 13.84 8.15
CA LEU A 104 -14.39 15.13 7.68
C LEU A 104 -13.06 15.53 8.34
N ASP A 105 -12.88 15.23 9.64
CA ASP A 105 -11.60 15.42 10.33
C ASP A 105 -10.51 14.49 9.77
N GLU A 106 -10.84 13.20 9.51
CA GLU A 106 -9.92 12.28 8.82
C GLU A 106 -9.49 12.83 7.45
N LEU A 107 -10.43 13.37 6.67
CA LEU A 107 -10.12 13.96 5.37
C LEU A 107 -9.14 15.14 5.47
N VAL A 108 -9.32 16.02 6.47
CA VAL A 108 -8.37 17.11 6.76
C VAL A 108 -7.00 16.54 7.09
N ALA A 109 -6.91 15.54 7.97
CA ALA A 109 -5.64 14.92 8.35
C ALA A 109 -4.94 14.20 7.18
N ILE A 110 -5.70 13.60 6.27
CA ILE A 110 -5.18 13.00 5.03
C ILE A 110 -4.52 14.07 4.16
N LEU A 111 -5.18 15.20 3.94
CA LEU A 111 -4.63 16.28 3.12
C LEU A 111 -3.40 16.93 3.75
N GLU A 112 -3.38 17.10 5.07
CA GLU A 112 -2.17 17.53 5.79
C GLU A 112 -1.01 16.53 5.58
N CYS A 113 -1.29 15.22 5.60
CA CYS A 113 -0.29 14.19 5.35
C CYS A 113 0.16 14.16 3.88
N ARG A 114 -0.75 14.36 2.92
CA ARG A 114 -0.43 14.50 1.49
C ARG A 114 0.65 15.56 1.28
N MET A 115 0.45 16.75 1.84
CA MET A 115 1.40 17.86 1.70
C MET A 115 2.76 17.58 2.36
N ARG A 116 2.77 16.93 3.53
CA ARG A 116 4.00 16.73 4.32
C ARG A 116 4.82 15.50 3.90
N THR A 117 4.16 14.45 3.42
CA THR A 117 4.78 13.12 3.21
C THR A 117 4.71 12.62 1.77
N ASN A 118 4.17 13.42 0.85
CA ASN A 118 3.89 13.01 -0.52
C ASN A 118 3.04 11.72 -0.60
N GLN A 119 2.15 11.54 0.38
CA GLN A 119 1.18 10.44 0.39
C GLN A 119 0.25 10.56 -0.83
N LEU A 120 -0.02 9.44 -1.49
CA LEU A 120 -1.00 9.39 -2.58
C LEU A 120 -2.42 9.47 -2.01
N VAL A 121 -3.28 10.30 -2.59
CA VAL A 121 -4.67 10.42 -2.16
C VAL A 121 -5.61 10.10 -3.32
N TRP A 122 -6.47 9.12 -3.09
CA TRP A 122 -7.30 8.47 -4.10
C TRP A 122 -8.78 8.68 -3.79
N PRO A 123 -9.41 9.73 -4.34
CA PRO A 123 -10.84 9.92 -4.19
C PRO A 123 -11.60 8.90 -5.06
N ILE A 124 -12.53 8.19 -4.44
CA ILE A 124 -13.50 7.32 -5.10
C ILE A 124 -14.89 7.94 -4.92
N PHE A 125 -15.50 8.35 -6.01
CA PHE A 125 -16.85 8.91 -6.04
C PHE A 125 -17.86 7.79 -6.34
N TYR A 126 -18.46 7.25 -5.27
CA TYR A 126 -19.39 6.12 -5.35
C TYR A 126 -20.83 6.61 -5.26
N GLY A 127 -21.50 6.69 -6.41
CA GLY A 127 -22.90 7.17 -6.49
C GLY A 127 -23.07 8.64 -6.09
N VAL A 128 -22.01 9.44 -6.19
CA VAL A 128 -21.99 10.90 -5.98
C VAL A 128 -21.20 11.56 -7.09
N GLU A 129 -21.61 12.74 -7.52
CA GLU A 129 -20.88 13.50 -8.53
C GLU A 129 -19.69 14.24 -7.88
N PRO A 130 -18.48 14.24 -8.48
CA PRO A 130 -17.34 15.00 -7.95
C PRO A 130 -17.65 16.48 -7.73
N THR A 131 -18.49 17.08 -8.58
CA THR A 131 -18.91 18.49 -8.43
C THR A 131 -19.77 18.72 -7.20
N ASP A 132 -20.59 17.74 -6.80
CA ASP A 132 -21.42 17.85 -5.61
C ASP A 132 -20.56 17.81 -4.35
N VAL A 133 -19.47 17.03 -4.36
CA VAL A 133 -18.48 17.02 -3.28
C VAL A 133 -17.67 18.32 -3.28
N ARG A 134 -17.18 18.75 -4.45
CA ARG A 134 -16.34 19.95 -4.63
C ARG A 134 -17.03 21.24 -4.20
N PHE A 135 -18.31 21.38 -4.54
CA PHE A 135 -19.11 22.57 -4.23
C PHE A 135 -20.09 22.36 -3.08
N GLN A 136 -19.98 21.22 -2.37
CA GLN A 136 -20.82 20.82 -1.25
C GLN A 136 -22.33 20.99 -1.54
N ARG A 137 -22.81 20.47 -2.67
CA ARG A 137 -24.21 20.55 -3.08
C ARG A 137 -25.02 19.33 -2.60
N GLY A 138 -26.34 19.47 -2.59
CA GLY A 138 -27.25 18.35 -2.33
C GLY A 138 -27.06 17.76 -0.93
N ARG A 139 -26.72 16.47 -0.82
CA ARG A 139 -26.56 15.82 0.50
C ARG A 139 -25.38 16.37 1.30
N TYR A 140 -24.35 16.87 0.64
CA TYR A 140 -23.20 17.48 1.31
C TYR A 140 -23.59 18.82 1.94
N GLU A 141 -24.38 19.63 1.23
CA GLU A 141 -24.95 20.89 1.75
C GLU A 141 -25.77 20.64 3.03
N GLN A 142 -26.68 19.67 2.96
CA GLN A 142 -27.55 19.30 4.09
C GLN A 142 -26.76 18.78 5.30
N ALA A 143 -25.66 18.06 5.07
CA ALA A 143 -24.82 17.58 6.16
C ALA A 143 -24.04 18.72 6.81
N ILE A 144 -23.50 19.62 5.99
CA ILE A 144 -22.82 20.83 6.43
C ILE A 144 -23.72 21.73 7.28
N ASN A 145 -24.95 22.03 6.81
CA ASN A 145 -25.86 22.93 7.52
C ASN A 145 -26.23 22.36 8.90
N ARG A 146 -26.40 21.03 9.00
CA ARG A 146 -26.64 20.34 10.28
C ARG A 146 -25.50 20.53 11.29
N PHE A 147 -24.24 20.59 10.85
CA PHE A 147 -23.12 20.86 11.75
C PHE A 147 -23.04 22.33 12.15
N GLU A 148 -23.34 23.23 11.22
CA GLU A 148 -23.36 24.67 11.48
C GLU A 148 -24.37 25.06 12.57
N GLU A 149 -25.55 24.41 12.57
CA GLU A 149 -26.58 24.59 13.59
C GLU A 149 -26.19 23.99 14.96
N ARG A 150 -25.43 22.90 14.99
CA ARG A 150 -25.22 22.08 16.19
C ARG A 150 -23.89 22.33 16.91
N TYR A 151 -22.84 22.63 16.15
CA TYR A 151 -21.45 22.72 16.64
C TYR A 151 -20.75 23.86 15.91
N TYR A 152 -21.14 25.10 16.20
CA TYR A 152 -20.60 26.28 15.52
C TYR A 152 -19.10 26.44 15.79
N SER A 153 -18.28 26.03 14.82
CA SER A 153 -16.84 26.28 14.78
C SER A 153 -16.46 26.70 13.35
N PRO A 154 -16.40 28.01 13.06
CA PRO A 154 -16.11 28.52 11.71
C PRO A 154 -14.78 28.00 11.16
N GLU A 155 -13.75 27.88 11.99
CA GLU A 155 -12.44 27.39 11.58
C GLU A 155 -12.51 25.93 11.11
N ARG A 156 -13.16 25.05 11.89
CA ARG A 156 -13.31 23.64 11.55
C ARG A 156 -14.19 23.44 10.31
N MET A 157 -15.28 24.20 10.21
CA MET A 157 -16.16 24.20 9.03
C MET A 157 -15.42 24.62 7.77
N ASN A 158 -14.58 25.66 7.84
CA ASN A 158 -13.76 26.11 6.73
C ASN A 158 -12.73 25.04 6.31
N LYS A 159 -12.07 24.39 7.27
CA LYS A 159 -11.15 23.27 6.98
C LYS A 159 -11.88 22.13 6.26
N TRP A 160 -13.09 21.76 6.69
CA TRP A 160 -13.87 20.71 6.03
C TRP A 160 -14.28 21.10 4.60
N ARG A 161 -14.73 22.34 4.36
CA ARG A 161 -15.06 22.82 3.00
C ARG A 161 -13.85 22.79 2.08
N ALA A 162 -12.73 23.34 2.56
CA ALA A 162 -11.48 23.36 1.80
C ALA A 162 -11.02 21.94 1.48
N ALA A 163 -11.10 21.02 2.45
CA ALA A 163 -10.68 19.64 2.25
C ALA A 163 -11.54 18.90 1.22
N LEU A 164 -12.88 19.05 1.28
CA LEU A 164 -13.79 18.48 0.29
C LEU A 164 -13.53 19.05 -1.12
N ALA A 165 -13.30 20.36 -1.22
CA ALA A 165 -12.99 21.01 -2.48
C ALA A 165 -11.64 20.55 -3.07
N GLU A 166 -10.58 20.52 -2.25
CA GLU A 166 -9.23 20.14 -2.68
C GLU A 166 -9.18 18.69 -3.14
N VAL A 167 -9.67 17.74 -2.33
CA VAL A 167 -9.57 16.33 -2.69
C VAL A 167 -10.43 16.02 -3.92
N SER A 168 -11.53 16.75 -4.13
CA SER A 168 -12.39 16.56 -5.31
C SER A 168 -11.75 17.03 -6.61
N ASN A 169 -10.69 17.84 -6.54
CA ASN A 169 -9.91 18.24 -7.71
C ASN A 169 -8.82 17.23 -8.07
N LEU A 170 -8.54 16.24 -7.21
CA LEU A 170 -7.55 15.22 -7.51
C LEU A 170 -8.10 14.20 -8.51
N SER A 171 -7.19 13.65 -9.31
CA SER A 171 -7.47 12.48 -10.14
C SER A 171 -7.97 11.32 -9.28
N GLY A 172 -9.07 10.71 -9.70
CA GLY A 172 -9.76 9.70 -8.90
C GLY A 172 -10.73 8.87 -9.72
N TRP A 173 -11.39 7.94 -9.04
CA TRP A 173 -12.27 6.97 -9.69
C TRP A 173 -13.74 7.31 -9.47
N PHE A 174 -14.52 7.27 -10.55
CA PHE A 174 -15.97 7.44 -10.50
C PHE A 174 -16.68 6.10 -10.73
N TYR A 175 -17.67 5.81 -9.88
CA TYR A 175 -18.53 4.65 -10.00
C TYR A 175 -20.01 5.04 -9.95
N GLN A 176 -20.66 4.86 -11.09
CA GLN A 176 -22.11 4.98 -11.23
C GLN A 176 -22.75 3.59 -11.14
N LYS A 177 -23.70 3.43 -10.21
CA LYS A 177 -24.46 2.19 -10.06
C LYS A 177 -25.23 1.87 -11.35
N GLY A 178 -25.26 0.58 -11.71
CA GLY A 178 -26.03 0.09 -12.87
C GLY A 178 -25.30 0.10 -14.21
N HIS A 179 -24.10 0.68 -14.31
CA HIS A 179 -23.35 0.77 -15.58
C HIS A 179 -22.31 -0.35 -15.77
N LYS A 180 -21.70 -0.85 -14.69
CA LYS A 180 -20.68 -1.91 -14.73
C LYS A 180 -20.72 -2.73 -13.44
N TYR A 181 -20.14 -3.92 -13.48
CA TYR A 181 -20.02 -4.75 -12.28
C TYR A 181 -19.04 -4.14 -11.27
N GLU A 182 -19.47 -4.02 -10.02
CA GLU A 182 -18.69 -3.47 -8.92
C GLU A 182 -17.35 -4.19 -8.73
N TYR A 183 -17.33 -5.52 -8.84
CA TYR A 183 -16.09 -6.29 -8.65
C TYR A 183 -15.01 -5.95 -9.70
N LYS A 184 -15.39 -5.63 -10.94
CA LYS A 184 -14.44 -5.20 -11.98
C LYS A 184 -13.82 -3.86 -11.61
N PHE A 185 -14.63 -2.97 -11.04
CA PHE A 185 -14.18 -1.67 -10.57
C PHE A 185 -13.24 -1.78 -9.35
N ILE A 186 -13.61 -2.59 -8.36
CA ILE A 186 -12.76 -2.89 -7.20
C ILE A 186 -11.43 -3.50 -7.65
N ARG A 187 -11.47 -4.47 -8.58
CA ARG A 187 -10.26 -5.13 -9.09
C ARG A 187 -9.28 -4.12 -9.67
N LYS A 188 -9.75 -3.16 -10.49
CA LYS A 188 -8.91 -2.09 -11.05
C LYS A 188 -8.21 -1.25 -9.97
N ILE A 189 -8.94 -0.87 -8.92
CA ILE A 189 -8.39 -0.07 -7.82
C ILE A 189 -7.31 -0.85 -7.06
N VAL A 190 -7.53 -2.14 -6.83
CA VAL A 190 -6.58 -3.01 -6.15
C VAL A 190 -5.34 -3.26 -7.00
N GLU A 191 -5.49 -3.45 -8.32
CA GLU A 191 -4.37 -3.58 -9.26
C GLU A 191 -3.50 -2.31 -9.26
N ALA A 192 -4.12 -1.12 -9.31
CA ALA A 192 -3.40 0.14 -9.17
C ALA A 192 -2.67 0.25 -7.82
N ALA A 193 -3.30 -0.18 -6.72
CA ALA A 193 -2.67 -0.18 -5.39
C ALA A 193 -1.43 -1.06 -5.36
N VAL A 194 -1.50 -2.28 -5.92
CA VAL A 194 -0.34 -3.17 -6.04
C VAL A 194 0.77 -2.47 -6.82
N GLN A 195 0.46 -1.88 -7.98
CA GLN A 195 1.44 -1.19 -8.81
C GLN A 195 2.18 -0.07 -8.07
N CYS A 196 1.47 0.77 -7.31
CA CYS A 196 2.11 1.90 -6.61
C CYS A 196 2.81 1.53 -5.31
N LEU A 197 2.46 0.38 -4.72
CA LEU A 197 3.10 -0.10 -3.49
C LEU A 197 4.37 -0.92 -3.77
N SER A 198 4.46 -1.55 -4.95
CA SER A 198 5.61 -2.33 -5.39
C SER A 198 6.90 -1.51 -5.37
N ARG A 199 7.94 -2.08 -4.74
CA ARG A 199 9.29 -1.51 -4.74
C ARG A 199 10.04 -1.86 -6.02
N TYR A 200 9.75 -3.06 -6.55
CA TYR A 200 10.33 -3.60 -7.76
C TYR A 200 9.20 -4.01 -8.71
N ASP A 201 9.40 -3.82 -9.99
CA ASP A 201 8.51 -4.29 -11.04
C ASP A 201 8.75 -5.78 -11.30
N VAL A 202 10.00 -6.23 -11.15
CA VAL A 202 10.41 -7.62 -11.38
C VAL A 202 11.32 -8.11 -10.24
N PHE A 203 11.00 -9.24 -9.66
CA PHE A 203 11.92 -10.09 -8.91
C PHE A 203 12.52 -11.11 -9.88
N LEU A 204 13.83 -11.08 -10.07
CA LEU A 204 14.54 -12.00 -10.94
C LEU A 204 15.34 -12.98 -10.09
N SER A 205 14.84 -14.22 -10.02
CA SER A 205 15.48 -15.34 -9.33
C SER A 205 16.23 -16.20 -10.32
N PHE A 206 17.47 -16.53 -9.99
CA PHE A 206 18.33 -17.45 -10.73
C PHE A 206 19.24 -18.17 -9.74
N CYS A 207 19.87 -19.25 -10.19
CA CYS A 207 20.78 -20.01 -9.35
C CYS A 207 22.06 -20.34 -10.12
N GLY A 208 23.21 -20.06 -9.53
CA GLY A 208 24.52 -20.41 -10.07
C GLY A 208 25.17 -19.30 -10.91
N GLU A 209 26.50 -19.37 -11.04
CA GLU A 209 27.27 -18.48 -11.94
C GLU A 209 26.96 -18.73 -13.42
N ASP A 210 26.45 -19.92 -13.76
CA ASP A 210 26.19 -20.41 -15.11
C ASP A 210 25.26 -19.50 -15.93
N THR A 211 24.26 -18.91 -15.28
CA THR A 211 23.30 -17.99 -15.90
C THR A 211 23.53 -16.52 -15.59
N ARG A 212 24.33 -16.21 -14.56
CA ARG A 212 24.56 -14.85 -14.03
C ARG A 212 25.06 -13.88 -15.10
N TYR A 213 26.11 -14.27 -15.81
CA TYR A 213 26.78 -13.44 -16.82
C TYR A 213 26.28 -13.72 -18.24
N THR A 214 25.31 -14.62 -18.39
CA THR A 214 24.71 -15.00 -19.67
C THR A 214 23.24 -14.57 -19.68
N LEU A 215 22.31 -15.52 -19.64
CA LEU A 215 20.87 -15.29 -19.77
C LEU A 215 20.35 -14.26 -18.76
N THR A 216 20.61 -14.47 -17.47
CA THR A 216 20.08 -13.63 -16.39
C THR A 216 20.63 -12.20 -16.50
N GLY A 217 21.92 -12.06 -16.80
CA GLY A 217 22.56 -10.77 -17.02
C GLY A 217 21.98 -10.03 -18.23
N PHE A 218 21.76 -10.71 -19.36
CA PHE A 218 21.14 -10.10 -20.53
C PHE A 218 19.68 -9.71 -20.29
N LEU A 219 18.89 -10.57 -19.64
CA LEU A 219 17.50 -10.28 -19.30
C LEU A 219 17.40 -9.08 -18.35
N TYR A 220 18.23 -9.03 -17.31
CA TYR A 220 18.28 -7.88 -16.41
C TYR A 220 18.61 -6.58 -17.13
N ASN A 221 19.62 -6.59 -18.01
CA ASN A 221 20.00 -5.40 -18.76
C ASN A 221 18.91 -4.95 -19.73
N ALA A 222 18.22 -5.90 -20.39
CA ALA A 222 17.10 -5.60 -21.27
C ALA A 222 15.92 -4.99 -20.49
N LEU A 223 15.51 -5.60 -19.38
CA LEU A 223 14.45 -5.07 -18.52
C LEU A 223 14.81 -3.69 -17.96
N ARG A 224 16.05 -3.50 -17.52
CA ARG A 224 16.51 -2.21 -16.99
C ARG A 224 16.50 -1.13 -18.06
N ARG A 225 16.81 -1.47 -19.31
CA ARG A 225 16.78 -0.53 -20.44
C ARG A 225 15.36 -0.03 -20.74
N GLU A 226 14.36 -0.88 -20.55
CA GLU A 226 12.94 -0.52 -20.67
C GLU A 226 12.38 0.18 -19.41
N GLY A 227 13.21 0.42 -18.38
CA GLY A 227 12.83 1.21 -17.21
C GLY A 227 12.27 0.41 -16.03
N PHE A 228 12.21 -0.92 -16.10
CA PHE A 228 11.76 -1.76 -14.99
C PHE A 228 12.72 -1.66 -13.79
N LYS A 229 12.16 -1.54 -12.59
CA LYS A 229 12.88 -1.67 -11.31
C LYS A 229 13.01 -3.15 -10.98
N ILE A 230 14.20 -3.71 -11.16
CA ILE A 230 14.41 -5.14 -10.94
C ILE A 230 15.15 -5.36 -9.61
N PHE A 231 14.61 -6.25 -8.76
CA PHE A 231 15.41 -6.93 -7.75
C PHE A 231 16.00 -8.17 -8.39
N MET A 232 17.31 -8.16 -8.62
CA MET A 232 18.05 -9.36 -9.00
C MET A 232 18.51 -10.04 -7.72
N ASP A 233 18.16 -11.31 -7.56
CA ASP A 233 18.66 -12.17 -6.48
C ASP A 233 20.12 -12.55 -6.73
N ASP A 234 20.99 -11.54 -6.68
CA ASP A 234 22.40 -11.59 -7.09
C ASP A 234 23.34 -12.16 -6.01
N GLU A 235 22.73 -12.81 -5.03
CA GLU A 235 23.35 -13.02 -3.74
C GLU A 235 24.17 -14.32 -3.75
N GLU A 236 25.50 -14.16 -3.86
CA GLU A 236 26.51 -15.09 -3.32
C GLU A 236 26.32 -15.21 -1.79
N LEU A 237 25.15 -15.67 -1.34
CA LEU A 237 24.81 -15.75 0.07
C LEU A 237 25.67 -16.81 0.74
N GLU A 238 26.63 -16.33 1.52
CA GLU A 238 27.32 -17.06 2.58
C GLU A 238 26.35 -18.03 3.27
N GLY A 239 26.73 -19.30 3.25
CA GLY A 239 25.82 -20.43 3.44
C GLY A 239 24.94 -20.36 4.70
N GLY A 240 23.67 -20.63 4.49
CA GLY A 240 22.70 -20.90 5.55
C GLY A 240 21.35 -21.33 4.98
N ASN A 241 20.79 -22.41 5.53
CA ASN A 241 19.56 -23.09 5.07
C ASN A 241 18.25 -22.29 5.28
N GLN A 242 18.26 -20.95 5.30
CA GLN A 242 17.07 -20.12 5.61
C GLN A 242 16.90 -18.93 4.67
N ILE A 243 15.75 -18.83 4.01
CA ILE A 243 15.40 -17.71 3.12
C ILE A 243 15.62 -16.39 3.86
N SER A 244 16.52 -15.56 3.32
CA SER A 244 16.84 -14.29 3.95
C SER A 244 15.57 -13.43 4.02
N GLN A 245 15.36 -12.71 5.14
CA GLN A 245 14.22 -11.80 5.27
C GLN A 245 14.22 -10.73 4.17
N LYS A 246 15.41 -10.40 3.64
CA LYS A 246 15.62 -9.53 2.49
C LYS A 246 15.01 -10.14 1.22
N LEU A 247 15.21 -11.44 0.99
CA LEU A 247 14.66 -12.14 -0.17
C LEU A 247 13.13 -12.25 -0.11
N MET A 248 12.59 -12.66 1.04
CA MET A 248 11.13 -12.67 1.24
C MET A 248 10.52 -11.29 1.04
N GLY A 249 11.16 -10.25 1.59
CA GLY A 249 10.73 -8.87 1.39
C GLY A 249 10.81 -8.42 -0.07
N ALA A 250 11.81 -8.87 -0.83
CA ALA A 250 11.95 -8.56 -2.24
C ALA A 250 10.84 -9.23 -3.08
N ILE A 251 10.57 -10.51 -2.85
CA ILE A 251 9.47 -11.24 -3.52
C ILE A 251 8.14 -10.57 -3.22
N GLU A 252 7.85 -10.26 -1.95
CA GLU A 252 6.58 -9.62 -1.54
C GLU A 252 6.43 -8.18 -2.04
N SER A 253 7.54 -7.49 -2.30
CA SER A 253 7.54 -6.11 -2.80
C SER A 253 7.76 -6.00 -4.32
N SER A 254 7.77 -7.14 -5.02
CA SER A 254 7.89 -7.21 -6.47
C SER A 254 6.54 -7.48 -7.14
N ARG A 255 6.26 -6.80 -8.25
CA ARG A 255 5.00 -6.99 -8.98
C ARG A 255 4.95 -8.35 -9.69
N VAL A 256 6.05 -8.72 -10.36
CA VAL A 256 6.20 -9.99 -11.08
C VAL A 256 7.43 -10.72 -10.57
N SER A 257 7.39 -12.06 -10.57
CA SER A 257 8.55 -12.91 -10.30
C SER A 257 8.91 -13.68 -11.57
N ILE A 258 10.17 -13.57 -12.00
CA ILE A 258 10.76 -14.39 -13.06
C ILE A 258 11.75 -15.34 -12.39
N VAL A 259 11.57 -16.63 -12.64
CA VAL A 259 12.45 -17.69 -12.15
C VAL A 259 13.17 -18.30 -13.34
N VAL A 260 14.51 -18.22 -13.34
CA VAL A 260 15.37 -18.79 -14.37
C VAL A 260 15.84 -20.17 -13.90
N PHE A 261 15.35 -21.23 -14.53
CA PHE A 261 15.81 -22.60 -14.31
C PHE A 261 17.01 -22.90 -15.21
N SER A 262 18.15 -23.29 -14.62
CA SER A 262 19.37 -23.76 -15.29
C SER A 262 19.66 -25.22 -14.95
N GLU A 263 20.59 -25.85 -15.68
CA GLU A 263 21.07 -27.21 -15.39
C GLU A 263 21.45 -27.40 -13.90
N ASN A 264 22.00 -26.36 -13.27
CA ASN A 264 22.42 -26.41 -11.87
C ASN A 264 21.39 -25.89 -10.86
N TYR A 265 20.20 -25.46 -11.31
CA TYR A 265 19.18 -24.88 -10.44
C TYR A 265 18.83 -25.82 -9.29
N GLY A 266 18.60 -27.11 -9.57
CA GLY A 266 18.23 -28.12 -8.57
C GLY A 266 19.33 -28.56 -7.60
N TYR A 267 20.60 -28.21 -7.85
CA TYR A 267 21.73 -28.57 -6.98
C TYR A 267 21.92 -27.61 -5.81
N SER A 268 21.27 -26.45 -5.86
CA SER A 268 21.26 -25.50 -4.77
C SER A 268 20.24 -25.92 -3.71
N THR A 269 20.67 -25.97 -2.44
CA THR A 269 19.80 -26.22 -1.28
C THR A 269 18.63 -25.23 -1.17
N TRP A 270 18.71 -24.11 -1.91
CA TRP A 270 17.69 -23.09 -2.06
C TRP A 270 16.52 -23.48 -2.97
N CYS A 271 16.79 -24.25 -4.02
CA CYS A 271 15.83 -24.52 -5.10
C CYS A 271 15.04 -25.82 -4.90
N ALA A 272 15.38 -26.61 -3.88
CA ALA A 272 14.68 -27.85 -3.53
C ALA A 272 13.41 -27.63 -2.68
N LEU A 273 13.04 -26.39 -2.36
CA LEU A 273 11.84 -26.08 -1.57
C LEU A 273 10.62 -25.84 -2.47
N SER A 274 9.80 -26.88 -2.51
CA SER A 274 8.48 -27.04 -3.13
C SER A 274 7.37 -26.08 -2.64
N GLN A 275 7.68 -24.81 -2.34
CA GLN A 275 6.69 -23.83 -1.87
C GLN A 275 6.31 -22.75 -2.90
N ILE A 276 6.84 -22.80 -4.13
CA ILE A 276 6.37 -21.98 -5.25
C ILE A 276 5.50 -22.84 -6.19
N THR A 277 4.50 -23.52 -5.64
CA THR A 277 3.50 -24.23 -6.45
C THR A 277 2.33 -23.28 -6.74
N ASN A 278 2.47 -22.50 -7.82
CA ASN A 278 1.40 -21.95 -8.69
C ASN A 278 1.98 -20.88 -9.65
N LEU A 279 3.07 -21.19 -10.34
CA LEU A 279 3.53 -20.37 -11.47
C LEU A 279 3.25 -21.14 -12.76
N GLU A 280 2.45 -20.55 -13.65
CA GLU A 280 2.41 -20.96 -15.05
C GLU A 280 3.79 -20.63 -15.64
N GLY A 281 4.61 -21.66 -15.86
CA GLY A 281 5.97 -21.51 -16.39
C GLY A 281 6.05 -21.93 -17.85
N GLU A 282 6.73 -21.14 -18.68
CA GLU A 282 7.19 -21.61 -19.99
C GLU A 282 8.45 -22.45 -19.83
N HIS A 283 8.43 -23.65 -20.43
CA HIS A 283 9.58 -24.54 -20.48
C HIS A 283 10.42 -24.17 -21.70
N LEU A 284 11.60 -23.59 -21.50
CA LEU A 284 12.51 -23.21 -22.58
C LEU A 284 13.81 -24.01 -22.44
N SER A 285 14.18 -24.79 -23.46
CA SER A 285 15.41 -25.60 -23.45
C SER A 285 16.64 -24.75 -23.73
N GLU A 286 17.78 -25.07 -23.09
CA GLU A 286 19.06 -24.35 -23.17
C GLU A 286 19.63 -24.15 -24.59
N ASN A 287 19.18 -24.91 -25.58
CA ASN A 287 19.67 -24.82 -26.96
C ASN A 287 18.91 -23.83 -27.88
N GLU A 288 17.93 -23.07 -27.38
CA GLU A 288 17.09 -22.15 -28.19
C GLU A 288 16.94 -20.74 -27.58
N PHE A 289 17.94 -20.23 -26.83
CA PHE A 289 17.89 -18.83 -26.34
C PHE A 289 18.65 -17.86 -27.26
N HIS A 290 17.93 -17.34 -28.27
CA HIS A 290 18.36 -16.18 -29.06
C HIS A 290 17.89 -14.86 -28.42
N HIS A 291 18.48 -13.73 -28.84
CA HIS A 291 18.07 -12.35 -28.46
C HIS A 291 16.54 -12.16 -28.47
N GLU A 292 15.88 -12.78 -29.46
CA GLU A 292 14.43 -12.76 -29.68
C GLU A 292 13.63 -13.33 -28.48
N SER A 293 14.14 -14.33 -27.76
CA SER A 293 13.47 -14.89 -26.57
C SER A 293 13.45 -13.90 -25.40
N ILE A 294 14.54 -13.13 -25.23
CA ILE A 294 14.60 -12.07 -24.21
C ILE A 294 13.65 -10.93 -24.59
N GLU A 295 13.64 -10.52 -25.86
CA GLU A 295 12.73 -9.48 -26.36
C GLU A 295 11.27 -9.89 -26.16
N ARG A 296 10.89 -11.14 -26.43
CA ARG A 296 9.53 -11.63 -26.18
C ARG A 296 9.11 -11.58 -24.70
N ILE A 297 10.03 -11.86 -23.77
CA ILE A 297 9.75 -11.74 -22.33
C ILE A 297 9.53 -10.26 -21.95
N VAL A 298 10.39 -9.38 -22.45
CA VAL A 298 10.31 -7.94 -22.22
C VAL A 298 9.01 -7.35 -22.81
N GLU A 299 8.69 -7.68 -24.06
CA GLU A 299 7.46 -7.25 -24.73
C GLU A 299 6.21 -7.75 -23.99
N ARG A 300 6.21 -8.98 -23.46
CA ARG A 300 5.08 -9.46 -22.65
C ARG A 300 4.93 -8.67 -21.36
N LEU A 301 6.02 -8.31 -20.69
CA LEU A 301 5.94 -7.47 -19.50
C LEU A 301 5.45 -6.06 -19.82
N ILE A 302 5.91 -5.48 -20.94
CA ILE A 302 5.39 -4.19 -21.43
C ILE A 302 3.90 -4.30 -21.76
N ASN A 303 3.47 -5.37 -22.43
CA ASN A 303 2.04 -5.57 -22.74
C ASN A 303 1.19 -5.79 -21.48
N ILE A 304 1.73 -6.41 -20.42
CA ILE A 304 1.07 -6.46 -19.11
C ILE A 304 0.91 -5.04 -18.56
N GLU A 305 1.93 -4.19 -18.69
CA GLU A 305 1.83 -2.78 -18.29
C GLU A 305 0.85 -1.98 -19.16
N ASP A 306 0.82 -2.20 -20.47
CA ASP A 306 -0.01 -1.44 -21.40
C ASP A 306 -1.49 -1.87 -21.37
N GLU A 307 -1.81 -3.15 -21.22
CA GLU A 307 -3.18 -3.60 -20.98
C GLU A 307 -3.72 -3.05 -19.64
N GLU A 308 -2.87 -2.95 -18.62
CA GLU A 308 -3.20 -2.34 -17.35
C GLU A 308 -3.29 -0.80 -17.45
N ALA A 309 -2.37 -0.13 -18.13
CA ALA A 309 -2.30 1.32 -18.29
C ALA A 309 -3.39 1.88 -19.22
N TYR A 310 -3.68 1.22 -20.34
CA TYR A 310 -4.79 1.57 -21.24
C TYR A 310 -6.16 1.51 -20.52
N ASN A 311 -6.24 0.75 -19.43
CA ASN A 311 -7.41 0.64 -18.58
C ASN A 311 -7.44 1.55 -17.34
N ASN A 312 -6.32 2.23 -17.04
CA ASN A 312 -6.03 2.93 -15.79
C ASN A 312 -5.44 4.32 -16.04
N SER A 313 -6.28 5.35 -16.20
CA SER A 313 -5.81 6.71 -15.96
C SER A 313 -5.53 6.90 -14.47
N PHE A 314 -4.26 7.23 -14.17
CA PHE A 314 -3.64 7.66 -12.89
C PHE A 314 -3.30 6.58 -11.87
N PRO A 315 -2.18 5.84 -12.05
CA PRO A 315 -1.73 4.88 -11.07
C PRO A 315 -1.08 5.60 -9.88
N CYS A 316 -0.02 6.41 -10.05
CA CYS A 316 0.79 6.88 -8.91
C CYS A 316 1.11 8.38 -8.90
N SER A 317 0.30 9.24 -9.52
CA SER A 317 0.45 10.70 -9.48
C SER A 317 -0.67 11.38 -8.71
N ASN A 318 -0.35 12.50 -8.07
CA ASN A 318 -1.28 13.32 -7.29
C ASN A 318 -1.84 14.49 -8.14
N ASP A 319 -2.03 14.26 -9.44
CA ASP A 319 -2.35 15.31 -10.40
C ASP A 319 -3.78 15.82 -10.24
N SER A 320 -3.93 17.14 -10.29
CA SER A 320 -5.23 17.79 -10.31
C SER A 320 -5.81 17.79 -11.73
N TYR A 321 -7.13 17.61 -11.86
CA TYR A 321 -7.83 17.94 -13.10
C TYR A 321 -7.61 19.44 -13.38
N GLY A 322 -6.89 19.77 -14.45
CA GLY A 322 -6.66 21.15 -14.86
C GLY A 322 -7.98 21.87 -15.07
N GLU A 323 -8.05 23.14 -14.63
CA GLU A 323 -9.22 24.00 -14.84
C GLU A 323 -9.50 24.11 -16.35
N GLN A 324 -10.68 23.66 -16.78
CA GLN A 324 -11.31 24.05 -18.03
C GLN A 324 -12.59 24.83 -17.73
#